data_AF-A0A8J4T8J9-F1
#
_entry.id   AF-A0A8J4T8J9-F1
#
_cell.length_a   1.000
_cell.length_b   1.000
_cell.length_c   1.000
_cell.angle_alpha   90.00
_cell.angle_beta   90.00
_cell.angle_gamma   90.00
#
_symmetry.space_group_name_H-M   'P 1'
#
loop_
_entity.id
_entity.type
_entity.pdbx_description
1 polymer ?
#
loop_
_entity_poly.entity_id
_entity_poly.type
_entity_poly.pdbx_seq_one_letter_code
_entity_poly.pdbx_strand_id
1 'polypeptide(L)'
;ELDIQLEPIAEPEVVLLLTGEQIKNLTKEFTGRKNQQIPTSSSFGACLKQLGRPVTCIFLTGAKLRTSKKSRPSSVCATNRISINQLCAQLQIEWGVRATRICSDVNEVALILASYTRSIGERPFKEGRLLREEGLTFLPDAVRMGLSGCASRGRGAGPAPTVSDLTELAADSLAVHAWANRVWLAQLGQWRGVTGEIAHAVSTVYPTALAFYRACQRHSTEAGDTEGQNANGKRTHPMETTLAELEVRRGAGVLTSRRRLGPEFARRLVTHFTSDNPNHVID
;
A
#
# COMPACT_ATOMS: atom_id res chain seq x y z
N GLU A 1 -1.71 41.92 4.44
CA GLU A 1 -0.94 40.72 4.05
C GLU A 1 -0.69 39.86 5.28
N LEU A 2 -0.48 38.55 5.11
CA LEU A 2 0.03 37.68 6.19
C LEU A 2 1.55 37.72 6.10
N ASP A 3 2.21 38.48 6.97
CA ASP A 3 3.66 38.47 7.10
C ASP A 3 4.06 37.26 7.98
N ILE A 4 4.62 36.22 7.37
CA ILE A 4 5.01 34.99 8.06
C ILE A 4 6.52 35.04 8.30
N GLN A 5 6.91 35.42 9.52
CA GLN A 5 8.30 35.36 9.97
C GLN A 5 8.49 34.11 10.83
N LEU A 6 9.39 33.21 10.41
CA LEU A 6 9.71 31.98 11.15
C LEU A 6 10.94 32.18 12.04
N GLU A 7 10.89 31.66 13.26
CA GLU A 7 12.04 31.61 14.16
C GLU A 7 13.18 30.72 13.60
N PRO A 8 14.44 30.98 13.98
CA PRO A 8 15.63 30.32 13.40
C PRO A 8 15.79 28.84 13.78
N ILE A 9 14.80 28.24 14.46
CA ILE A 9 14.83 26.82 14.79
C ILE A 9 14.69 26.03 13.48
N ALA A 10 15.73 25.26 13.17
CA ALA A 10 15.92 24.54 11.93
C ALA A 10 15.05 23.27 11.86
N GLU A 11 13.72 23.44 11.94
CA GLU A 11 12.81 22.35 11.57
C GLU A 11 12.65 22.32 10.04
N PRO A 12 12.76 21.13 9.41
CA PRO A 12 12.84 21.00 7.96
C PRO A 12 11.51 21.27 7.26
N GLU A 13 10.38 21.35 7.96
CA GLU A 13 9.05 21.38 7.36
C GLU A 13 8.11 22.29 8.16
N VAL A 14 7.22 23.01 7.47
CA VAL A 14 6.33 24.01 8.10
C VAL A 14 4.88 23.60 7.92
N VAL A 15 4.11 23.60 9.00
CA VAL A 15 2.66 23.37 8.96
C VAL A 15 1.92 24.69 9.16
N LEU A 16 1.11 25.08 8.18
CA LEU A 16 0.27 26.27 8.25
C LEU A 16 -1.19 25.87 8.52
N LEU A 17 -1.72 26.32 9.65
CA LEU A 17 -3.14 26.19 9.97
C LEU A 17 -3.88 27.45 9.51
N LEU A 18 -4.79 27.30 8.56
CA LEU A 18 -5.57 28.38 7.99
C LEU A 18 -7.01 28.32 8.50
N THR A 19 -7.47 29.44 9.06
CA THR A 19 -8.84 29.58 9.57
C THR A 19 -9.84 29.86 8.45
N GLY A 20 -11.13 29.61 8.71
CA GLY A 20 -12.20 29.84 7.73
C GLY A 20 -12.25 31.25 7.14
N GLU A 21 -11.81 32.28 7.89
CA GLU A 21 -11.76 33.67 7.39
C GLU A 21 -10.59 33.90 6.43
N GLN A 22 -9.42 33.36 6.76
CA GLN A 22 -8.24 33.41 5.89
C GLN A 22 -8.51 32.67 4.57
N ILE A 23 -9.18 31.51 4.64
CA ILE A 23 -9.60 30.75 3.45
C ILE A 23 -10.54 31.60 2.58
N LYS A 24 -11.55 32.23 3.18
CA LYS A 24 -12.47 33.10 2.43
C LYS A 24 -11.75 34.24 1.73
N ASN A 25 -10.72 34.81 2.34
CA ASN A 25 -9.93 35.89 1.74
C ASN A 25 -9.00 35.40 0.61
N LEU A 26 -8.50 34.17 0.70
CA LEU A 26 -7.71 33.53 -0.36
C LEU A 26 -8.58 33.08 -1.54
N THR A 27 -9.86 32.76 -1.32
CA THR A 27 -10.81 32.36 -2.38
C THR A 27 -11.42 33.53 -3.17
N LYS A 28 -11.23 34.77 -2.72
CA LYS A 28 -11.73 35.95 -3.42
C LYS A 28 -10.73 36.32 -4.52
N GLU A 29 -11.11 36.16 -5.78
CA GLU A 29 -10.43 36.89 -6.85
C GLU A 29 -10.90 38.35 -6.82
N PHE A 30 -9.98 39.28 -6.61
CA PHE A 30 -10.28 40.70 -6.75
C PHE A 30 -10.41 41.03 -8.23
N THR A 31 -11.64 41.13 -8.72
CA THR A 31 -11.94 41.72 -10.04
C THR A 31 -12.22 43.22 -9.87
N GLY A 32 -11.16 44.02 -9.75
CA GLY A 32 -11.24 45.48 -9.63
C GLY A 32 -10.36 46.18 -10.67
N ARG A 33 -10.96 47.03 -11.52
CA ARG A 33 -10.30 47.83 -12.56
C ARG A 33 -9.23 48.77 -11.99
N LYS A 34 -8.13 48.88 -12.74
CA LYS A 34 -6.97 49.81 -12.65
C LYS A 34 -5.83 49.39 -11.71
N ASN A 35 -4.73 49.03 -12.37
CA ASN A 35 -3.31 49.04 -11.97
C ASN A 35 -2.92 48.62 -10.54
N GLN A 36 -2.18 47.51 -10.48
CA GLN A 36 -1.32 47.05 -9.37
C GLN A 36 -2.01 46.44 -8.14
N GLN A 37 -2.84 45.40 -8.30
CA GLN A 37 -3.14 44.52 -7.16
C GLN A 37 -2.94 43.05 -7.56
N ILE A 38 -1.86 42.47 -7.04
CA ILE A 38 -1.52 41.05 -7.14
C ILE A 38 -2.61 40.27 -6.39
N PRO A 39 -3.19 39.19 -6.96
CA PRO A 39 -4.19 38.39 -6.25
C PRO A 39 -3.64 37.94 -4.90
N THR A 40 -4.45 38.04 -3.84
CA THR A 40 -4.04 37.69 -2.47
C THR A 40 -3.51 36.26 -2.35
N SER A 41 -3.95 35.37 -3.24
CA SER A 41 -3.45 34.00 -3.36
C SER A 41 -2.05 33.92 -3.97
N SER A 42 -1.70 34.77 -4.94
CA SER A 42 -0.38 34.74 -5.57
C SER A 42 0.69 35.47 -4.76
N SER A 43 0.33 36.53 -4.01
CA SER A 43 1.24 37.11 -3.01
C SER A 43 1.49 36.14 -1.86
N PHE A 44 0.45 35.44 -1.40
CA PHE A 44 0.57 34.35 -0.43
C PHE A 44 1.46 33.22 -0.97
N GLY A 45 1.25 32.78 -2.21
CA GLY A 45 2.09 31.79 -2.87
C GLY A 45 3.55 32.21 -3.06
N ALA A 46 3.82 33.49 -3.34
CA ALA A 46 5.17 34.02 -3.40
C ALA A 46 5.86 34.00 -2.03
N CYS A 47 5.13 34.36 -0.96
CA CYS A 47 5.62 34.24 0.41
C CYS A 47 5.95 32.77 0.76
N LEU A 48 5.10 31.81 0.38
CA LEU A 48 5.36 30.38 0.59
C LEU A 48 6.64 29.91 -0.12
N LYS A 49 6.89 30.37 -1.35
CA LYS A 49 8.13 30.04 -2.07
C LYS A 49 9.37 30.65 -1.41
N GLN A 50 9.24 31.87 -0.85
CA GLN A 50 10.34 32.55 -0.16
C GLN A 50 10.78 31.81 1.12
N LEU A 51 9.89 31.03 1.76
CA LEU A 51 10.23 30.26 2.95
C LEU A 51 11.31 29.19 2.69
N GLY A 52 11.51 28.75 1.44
CA GLY A 52 12.54 27.78 1.07
C GLY A 52 12.41 26.41 1.77
N ARG A 53 11.26 26.14 2.39
CA ARG A 53 10.97 24.92 3.17
C ARG A 53 9.72 24.24 2.63
N PRO A 54 9.62 22.90 2.70
CA PRO A 54 8.38 22.20 2.40
C PRO A 54 7.26 22.63 3.36
N VAL A 55 6.15 23.08 2.79
CA VAL A 55 4.97 23.55 3.54
C VAL A 55 3.80 22.58 3.38
N THR A 56 3.12 22.31 4.47
CA THR A 56 1.82 21.61 4.51
C THR A 56 0.74 22.56 5.02
N CYS A 57 -0.35 22.72 4.27
CA CYS A 57 -1.46 23.60 4.66
C CYS A 57 -2.65 22.78 5.18
N ILE A 58 -3.13 23.12 6.37
CA ILE A 58 -4.33 22.54 6.98
C ILE A 58 -5.42 23.61 7.02
N PHE A 59 -6.53 23.34 6.34
CA PHE A 59 -7.68 24.22 6.27
C PHE A 59 -8.72 23.81 7.32
N LEU A 60 -8.90 24.64 8.35
CA LEU A 60 -9.97 24.44 9.33
C LEU A 60 -11.26 25.08 8.82
N THR A 61 -12.04 24.28 8.09
CA THR A 61 -13.36 24.66 7.62
C THR A 61 -14.37 24.31 8.70
N GLY A 62 -14.59 25.20 9.66
CA GLY A 62 -15.66 24.98 10.65
C GLY A 62 -17.00 24.67 9.96
N ALA A 63 -17.93 24.05 10.68
CA ALA A 63 -19.20 23.50 10.14
C ALA A 63 -19.96 24.42 9.16
N LYS A 64 -19.81 25.74 9.28
CA LYS A 64 -20.43 26.77 8.43
C LYS A 64 -19.92 26.84 6.99
N LEU A 65 -18.77 26.26 6.64
CA LEU A 65 -18.25 26.33 5.26
C LEU A 65 -18.84 25.22 4.36
N ARG A 66 -19.17 24.05 4.91
CA ARG A 66 -19.77 22.92 4.16
C ARG A 66 -21.26 23.13 3.83
N THR A 67 -21.97 23.97 4.59
CA THR A 67 -23.42 24.17 4.46
C THR A 67 -23.84 25.21 3.42
N SER A 68 -22.90 25.94 2.81
CA SER A 68 -23.19 26.93 1.77
C SER A 68 -23.41 26.29 0.39
N LYS A 69 -24.38 25.39 0.27
CA LYS A 69 -24.90 24.91 -1.03
C LYS A 69 -26.25 25.54 -1.42
N LYS A 70 -26.71 26.60 -0.73
CA LYS A 70 -27.94 27.31 -1.10
C LYS A 70 -27.81 28.81 -0.82
N SER A 71 -27.16 29.53 -1.73
CA SER A 71 -27.44 30.95 -1.91
C SER A 71 -27.96 31.12 -3.33
N ARG A 72 -29.22 31.51 -3.47
CA ARG A 72 -29.77 32.04 -4.72
C ARG A 72 -28.85 33.18 -5.19
N PRO A 73 -28.61 33.36 -6.50
CA PRO A 73 -27.91 34.54 -6.99
C PRO A 73 -28.86 35.73 -6.85
N SER A 74 -28.82 36.43 -5.72
CA SER A 74 -29.35 37.79 -5.66
C SER A 74 -28.37 38.70 -6.37
N SER A 75 -28.83 39.21 -7.50
CA SER A 75 -28.45 40.44 -8.18
C SER A 75 -27.53 41.37 -7.37
N VAL A 76 -26.48 41.85 -8.04
CA VAL A 76 -25.48 42.87 -7.67
C VAL A 76 -24.17 42.31 -7.06
N CYS A 77 -23.14 42.26 -7.93
CA CYS A 77 -21.73 41.98 -7.64
C CYS A 77 -21.35 40.49 -7.39
N ALA A 78 -21.37 39.69 -8.47
CA ALA A 78 -20.78 38.35 -8.46
C ALA A 78 -19.24 38.46 -8.38
N THR A 79 -18.68 38.45 -7.17
CA THR A 79 -17.25 38.17 -6.97
C THR A 79 -16.97 36.76 -7.49
N ASN A 80 -16.10 36.60 -8.49
CA ASN A 80 -15.60 35.28 -8.90
C ASN A 80 -14.91 34.65 -7.68
N ARG A 81 -15.58 33.70 -7.04
CA ARG A 81 -15.01 32.96 -5.92
C ARG A 81 -14.49 31.63 -6.44
N ILE A 82 -13.20 31.42 -6.26
CA ILE A 82 -12.55 30.13 -6.52
C ILE A 82 -13.07 29.12 -5.50
N SER A 83 -13.37 27.90 -5.94
CA SER A 83 -13.75 26.81 -5.02
C SER A 83 -12.56 26.41 -4.14
N ILE A 84 -12.81 25.96 -2.91
CA ILE A 84 -11.71 25.52 -2.01
C ILE A 84 -10.84 24.41 -2.63
N ASN A 85 -11.43 23.53 -3.44
CA ASN A 85 -10.69 22.46 -4.13
C ASN A 85 -9.78 23.02 -5.22
N GLN A 86 -10.24 24.04 -5.95
CA GLN A 86 -9.43 24.71 -6.95
C GLN A 86 -8.28 25.50 -6.29
N LEU A 87 -8.53 26.15 -5.15
CA LEU A 87 -7.46 26.76 -4.35
C LEU A 87 -6.43 25.71 -3.87
N CYS A 88 -6.89 24.54 -3.41
CA CYS A 88 -6.01 23.44 -3.01
C CYS A 88 -5.16 22.94 -4.18
N ALA A 89 -5.74 22.79 -5.37
CA ALA A 89 -5.02 22.38 -6.57
C ALA A 89 -4.00 23.44 -7.00
N GLN A 90 -4.38 24.72 -6.94
CA GLN A 90 -3.48 25.84 -7.26
C GLN A 90 -2.28 25.88 -6.31
N LEU A 91 -2.50 25.68 -5.00
CA LEU A 91 -1.42 25.58 -4.01
C LEU A 91 -0.45 24.43 -4.28
N GLN A 92 -0.96 23.27 -4.69
CA GLN A 92 -0.11 22.12 -5.00
C GLN A 92 0.69 22.31 -6.30
N ILE A 93 0.06 22.81 -7.35
CA ILE A 93 0.66 22.90 -8.70
C ILE A 93 1.53 24.16 -8.86
N GLU A 94 0.99 25.33 -8.53
CA GLU A 94 1.68 26.61 -8.82
C GLU A 94 2.69 26.99 -7.74
N TRP A 95 2.38 26.66 -6.48
CA TRP A 95 3.16 27.09 -5.32
C TRP A 95 3.95 25.98 -4.64
N GLY A 96 3.82 24.72 -5.08
CA GLY A 96 4.64 23.61 -4.60
C GLY A 96 4.37 23.22 -3.14
N VAL A 97 3.16 23.50 -2.64
CA VAL A 97 2.74 23.04 -1.30
C VAL A 97 2.66 21.52 -1.31
N ARG A 98 3.36 20.87 -0.37
CA ARG A 98 3.53 19.41 -0.36
C ARG A 98 2.21 18.68 -0.13
N ALA A 99 1.37 19.20 0.75
CA ALA A 99 0.07 18.64 1.04
C ALA A 99 -0.92 19.71 1.49
N THR A 100 -2.18 19.54 1.08
CA THR A 100 -3.31 20.33 1.55
C THR A 100 -4.33 19.39 2.19
N ARG A 101 -4.83 19.74 3.38
CA ARG A 101 -5.85 18.96 4.10
C ARG A 101 -7.00 19.85 4.49
N ILE A 102 -8.23 19.37 4.33
CA ILE A 102 -9.45 20.08 4.73
C ILE A 102 -10.04 19.36 5.93
N CYS A 103 -10.05 20.02 7.07
CA CYS A 103 -10.58 19.49 8.32
C CYS A 103 -11.88 20.20 8.70
N SER A 104 -12.88 19.45 9.17
CA SER A 104 -14.12 20.04 9.69
C SER A 104 -14.00 20.42 11.16
N ASP A 105 -13.23 19.65 11.92
CA ASP A 105 -13.23 19.66 13.37
C ASP A 105 -11.82 19.84 13.92
N VAL A 106 -11.74 20.50 15.08
CA VAL A 106 -10.46 20.71 15.78
C VAL A 106 -9.83 19.38 16.21
N ASN A 107 -10.65 18.38 16.52
CA ASN A 107 -10.17 17.03 16.85
C ASN A 107 -9.44 16.37 15.67
N GLU A 108 -9.94 16.55 14.45
CA GLU A 108 -9.29 16.03 13.25
C GLU A 108 -7.93 16.72 13.02
N VAL A 109 -7.87 18.04 13.21
CA VAL A 109 -6.61 18.81 13.15
C VAL A 109 -5.62 18.29 14.20
N ALA A 110 -6.06 18.04 15.43
CA ALA A 110 -5.20 17.52 16.50
C ALA A 110 -4.63 16.14 16.17
N LEU A 111 -5.47 15.22 15.64
CA LEU A 111 -5.02 13.90 15.21
C LEU A 111 -4.00 13.97 14.07
N ILE A 112 -4.24 14.85 13.09
CA ILE A 112 -3.30 15.07 11.98
C ILE A 112 -1.98 15.61 12.50
N LEU A 113 -2.00 16.64 13.35
CA LEU A 113 -0.79 17.22 13.94
C LEU A 113 -0.02 16.18 14.76
N ALA A 114 -0.69 15.38 15.60
CA ALA A 114 -0.05 14.30 16.35
C ALA A 114 0.63 13.27 15.42
N SER A 115 -0.04 12.87 14.34
CA SER A 115 0.54 11.97 13.34
C SER A 115 1.73 12.60 12.59
N TYR A 116 1.67 13.91 12.38
CA TYR A 116 2.71 14.68 11.69
C TYR A 116 3.96 14.84 12.54
N THR A 117 3.81 15.22 13.81
CA THR A 117 4.90 15.28 14.80
C THR A 117 5.59 13.93 14.93
N ARG A 118 4.82 12.84 15.01
CA ARG A 118 5.38 11.47 15.00
C ARG A 118 6.16 11.18 13.71
N SER A 119 5.62 11.56 12.55
CA SER A 119 6.28 11.37 11.27
C SER A 119 7.59 12.15 11.15
N ILE A 120 7.65 13.38 11.69
CA ILE A 120 8.88 14.18 11.72
C ILE A 120 9.91 13.53 12.63
N GLY A 121 9.50 13.09 13.84
CA GLY A 121 10.40 12.41 14.77
C GLY A 121 10.97 11.09 14.24
N GLU A 122 10.19 10.32 13.48
CA GLU A 122 10.64 9.05 12.89
C GLU A 122 11.44 9.22 11.58
N ARG A 123 11.45 10.40 10.97
CA ARG A 123 12.09 10.65 9.68
C ARG A 123 13.60 10.34 9.66
N PRO A 124 14.46 10.89 10.55
CA PRO A 124 15.90 10.62 10.49
C PRO A 124 16.22 9.13 10.69
N PHE A 125 15.42 8.43 11.50
CA PHE A 125 15.55 6.99 11.69
C PHE A 125 15.20 6.21 10.42
N LYS A 126 14.12 6.59 9.71
CA LYS A 126 13.70 5.93 8.46
C LYS A 126 14.63 6.22 7.30
N GLU A 127 15.08 7.47 7.15
CA GLU A 127 16.07 7.86 6.15
C GLU A 127 17.40 7.12 6.38
N GLY A 128 17.87 7.07 7.63
CA GLY A 128 19.05 6.29 7.99
C GLY A 128 18.91 4.78 7.74
N ARG A 129 17.69 4.23 7.72
CA ARG A 129 17.42 2.83 7.35
C ARG A 129 17.33 2.63 5.84
N LEU A 130 16.78 3.60 5.10
CA LEU A 130 16.71 3.56 3.63
C LEU A 130 18.09 3.72 2.99
N LEU A 131 19.00 4.47 3.63
CA LEU A 131 20.38 4.62 3.18
C LEU A 131 21.26 3.40 3.48
N ARG A 132 20.82 2.49 4.35
CA ARG A 132 21.53 1.24 4.64
C ARG A 132 21.16 0.20 3.61
N GLU A 133 22.15 -0.31 2.88
CA GLU A 133 21.99 -1.42 1.92
C GLU A 133 21.70 -2.77 2.62
N GLU A 134 21.82 -2.82 3.95
CA GLU A 134 21.59 -4.01 4.77
C GLU A 134 20.10 -4.42 4.87
N GLY A 135 19.19 -3.56 4.41
CA GLY A 135 17.74 -3.79 4.48
C GLY A 135 17.14 -4.30 3.18
N LEU A 136 16.29 -5.32 3.27
CA LEU A 136 15.40 -5.68 2.16
C LEU A 136 14.35 -4.57 1.99
N THR A 137 14.24 -4.01 0.78
CA THR A 137 13.28 -2.95 0.44
C THR A 137 11.82 -3.45 0.46
N PHE A 138 11.62 -4.77 0.47
CA PHE A 138 10.31 -5.38 0.65
C PHE A 138 10.02 -5.60 2.13
N LEU A 139 9.14 -4.77 2.69
CA LEU A 139 8.05 -5.31 3.49
C LEU A 139 6.83 -5.25 2.57
N PRO A 140 6.37 -6.36 1.98
CA PRO A 140 5.13 -6.37 1.24
C PRO A 140 4.06 -5.82 2.18
N ASP A 141 3.25 -4.85 1.74
CA ASP A 141 2.05 -4.48 2.49
C ASP A 141 1.15 -5.71 2.76
N ALA A 142 1.33 -6.79 1.98
CA ALA A 142 0.79 -8.13 2.23
C ALA A 142 1.27 -8.80 3.53
N VAL A 143 2.49 -8.52 4.02
CA VAL A 143 2.95 -8.95 5.35
C VAL A 143 2.26 -8.14 6.44
N ARG A 144 2.02 -6.84 6.21
CA ARG A 144 1.34 -5.97 7.19
C ARG A 144 -0.13 -6.34 7.39
N MET A 145 -0.78 -6.83 6.33
CA MET A 145 -2.18 -7.27 6.37
C MET A 145 -2.35 -8.78 6.59
N GLY A 146 -1.27 -9.57 6.48
CA GLY A 146 -1.40 -11.01 6.25
C GLY A 146 -2.31 -11.30 5.05
N LEU A 147 -2.56 -12.56 4.75
CA LEU A 147 -3.69 -12.94 3.89
C LEU A 147 -5.00 -12.61 4.62
N SER A 148 -5.41 -11.35 4.60
CA SER A 148 -6.63 -10.83 5.25
C SER A 148 -7.93 -11.47 4.73
N GLY A 149 -7.86 -12.35 3.72
CA GLY A 149 -8.99 -13.14 3.22
C GLY A 149 -8.92 -14.64 3.51
N CYS A 150 -7.86 -15.17 4.12
CA CYS A 150 -7.69 -16.60 4.31
C CYS A 150 -7.58 -16.97 5.79
N ALA A 151 -8.72 -17.02 6.48
CA ALA A 151 -8.99 -17.69 7.77
C ALA A 151 -8.05 -17.51 9.00
N SER A 152 -6.88 -16.87 8.86
CA SER A 152 -5.99 -16.49 9.94
C SER A 152 -5.89 -14.98 9.93
N ARG A 153 -6.74 -14.34 10.73
CA ARG A 153 -6.64 -12.94 11.13
C ARG A 153 -5.19 -12.56 11.42
N GLY A 154 -4.49 -11.90 10.49
CA GLY A 154 -3.32 -11.03 10.70
C GLY A 154 -2.19 -11.50 11.63
N ARG A 155 -2.15 -12.77 12.01
CA ARG A 155 -1.11 -13.38 12.82
C ARG A 155 -0.48 -14.39 11.88
N GLY A 156 0.84 -14.34 11.73
CA GLY A 156 1.57 -15.41 11.05
C GLY A 156 1.27 -16.77 11.70
N ALA A 157 2.03 -17.81 11.36
CA ALA A 157 1.77 -19.16 11.88
C ALA A 157 1.70 -19.29 13.42
N GLY A 158 2.10 -18.24 14.15
CA GLY A 158 2.21 -18.21 15.60
C GLY A 158 3.60 -18.66 16.03
N PRO A 159 3.91 -18.62 17.34
CA PRO A 159 5.12 -19.23 17.85
C PRO A 159 5.16 -20.70 17.45
N ALA A 160 6.34 -21.18 17.06
CA ALA A 160 6.54 -22.59 16.80
C ALA A 160 6.27 -23.38 18.09
N PRO A 161 5.55 -24.52 18.03
CA PRO A 161 5.41 -25.39 19.19
C PRO A 161 6.80 -25.82 19.66
N THR A 162 7.10 -25.58 20.94
CA THR A 162 8.35 -26.00 21.58
C THR A 162 8.26 -27.49 21.87
N VAL A 163 8.90 -28.30 21.03
CA VAL A 163 9.09 -29.72 21.30
C VAL A 163 10.34 -29.85 22.15
N SER A 164 10.17 -30.06 23.45
CA SER A 164 11.29 -30.20 24.39
C SER A 164 11.81 -31.64 24.49
N ASP A 165 11.00 -32.64 24.13
CA ASP A 165 11.36 -34.06 24.27
C ASP A 165 10.88 -34.91 23.08
N LEU A 166 11.73 -35.83 22.60
CA LEU A 166 11.48 -36.64 21.39
C LEU A 166 10.35 -37.66 21.56
N THR A 167 9.98 -37.97 22.81
CA THR A 167 8.90 -38.89 23.19
C THR A 167 7.50 -38.26 23.13
N GLU A 168 7.38 -36.94 23.22
CA GLU A 168 6.10 -36.20 23.10
C GLU A 168 5.76 -35.85 21.64
N LEU A 169 6.70 -36.10 20.72
CA LEU A 169 6.60 -35.79 19.29
C LEU A 169 5.39 -36.42 18.59
N ALA A 170 4.87 -37.55 19.10
CA ALA A 170 3.70 -38.22 18.53
C ALA A 170 2.38 -37.50 18.87
N ALA A 171 2.25 -36.95 20.08
CA ALA A 171 1.08 -36.19 20.50
C ALA A 171 1.09 -34.77 19.93
N ASP A 172 2.28 -34.15 19.88
CA ASP A 172 2.47 -32.83 19.29
C ASP A 172 2.60 -32.84 17.77
N SER A 173 2.66 -34.02 17.15
CA SER A 173 2.77 -34.18 15.69
C SER A 173 1.66 -33.42 14.97
N LEU A 174 0.42 -33.51 15.43
CA LEU A 174 -0.71 -32.82 14.79
C LEU A 174 -0.58 -31.30 14.91
N ALA A 175 -0.10 -30.80 16.05
CA ALA A 175 0.12 -29.38 16.28
C ALA A 175 1.26 -28.83 15.41
N VAL A 176 2.36 -29.58 15.29
CA VAL A 176 3.49 -29.26 14.40
C VAL A 176 3.06 -29.26 12.93
N HIS A 177 2.30 -30.27 12.49
CA HIS A 177 1.77 -30.32 11.13
C HIS A 177 0.80 -29.17 10.84
N ALA A 178 -0.08 -28.83 11.78
CA ALA A 178 -1.00 -27.70 11.64
C ALA A 178 -0.24 -26.36 11.58
N TRP A 179 0.81 -26.19 12.39
CA TRP A 179 1.67 -25.02 12.35
C TRP A 179 2.44 -24.92 11.02
N ALA A 180 3.06 -26.01 10.57
CA ALA A 180 3.79 -26.07 9.30
C ALA A 180 2.89 -25.76 8.09
N ASN A 181 1.65 -26.26 8.09
CA ASN A 181 0.66 -25.94 7.05
C ASN A 181 0.29 -24.45 7.06
N ARG A 182 0.14 -23.84 8.25
CA ARG A 182 -0.09 -22.38 8.36
C ARG A 182 1.10 -21.55 7.89
N VAL A 183 2.33 -21.97 8.19
CA VAL A 183 3.56 -21.34 7.66
C VAL A 183 3.54 -21.43 6.13
N TRP A 184 3.26 -22.61 5.59
CA TRP A 184 3.22 -22.85 4.16
C TRP A 184 2.18 -21.96 3.45
N LEU A 185 0.95 -21.91 3.97
CA LEU A 185 -0.09 -21.00 3.48
C LEU A 185 0.35 -19.52 3.51
N ALA A 186 1.03 -19.10 4.59
CA ALA A 186 1.52 -17.73 4.72
C ALA A 186 2.64 -17.42 3.71
N GLN A 187 3.52 -18.39 3.42
CA GLN A 187 4.56 -18.30 2.39
C GLN A 187 3.96 -18.20 0.98
N LEU A 188 3.01 -19.07 0.65
CA LEU A 188 2.26 -19.04 -0.62
C LEU A 188 1.64 -17.65 -0.85
N GLY A 189 1.08 -17.05 0.21
CA GLY A 189 0.45 -15.73 0.14
C GLY A 189 1.39 -14.55 -0.06
N GLN A 190 2.70 -14.72 0.08
CA GLN A 190 3.66 -13.66 -0.23
C GLN A 190 3.87 -13.46 -1.73
N TRP A 191 3.49 -14.44 -2.56
CA TRP A 191 3.72 -14.35 -3.99
C TRP A 191 2.65 -13.52 -4.70
N ARG A 192 3.10 -12.75 -5.69
CA ARG A 192 2.22 -11.88 -6.47
C ARG A 192 1.15 -12.70 -7.22
N GLY A 193 -0.10 -12.29 -7.03
CA GLY A 193 -1.26 -12.91 -7.68
C GLY A 193 -1.77 -14.18 -7.00
N VAL A 194 -1.21 -14.59 -5.86
CA VAL A 194 -1.79 -15.66 -5.03
C VAL A 194 -2.94 -15.10 -4.20
N THR A 195 -4.14 -15.58 -4.47
CA THR A 195 -5.28 -15.36 -3.58
C THR A 195 -5.35 -16.48 -2.54
N GLY A 196 -6.08 -16.23 -1.46
CA GLY A 196 -6.22 -17.21 -0.38
C GLY A 196 -6.75 -18.57 -0.85
N GLU A 197 -7.70 -18.58 -1.80
CA GLU A 197 -8.27 -19.82 -2.34
C GLU A 197 -7.25 -20.63 -3.14
N ILE A 198 -6.34 -19.93 -3.86
CA ILE A 198 -5.24 -20.56 -4.61
C ILE A 198 -4.26 -21.19 -3.64
N ALA A 199 -3.83 -20.45 -2.62
CA ALA A 199 -2.92 -20.95 -1.59
C ALA A 199 -3.52 -22.18 -0.89
N HIS A 200 -4.83 -22.14 -0.58
CA HIS A 200 -5.52 -23.26 0.02
C HIS A 200 -5.56 -24.48 -0.91
N ALA A 201 -5.94 -24.32 -2.18
CA ALA A 201 -5.95 -25.43 -3.15
C ALA A 201 -4.56 -26.09 -3.28
N VAL A 202 -3.49 -25.30 -3.37
CA VAL A 202 -2.12 -25.81 -3.40
C VAL A 202 -1.79 -26.55 -2.09
N SER A 203 -2.13 -25.98 -0.93
CA SER A 203 -1.88 -26.61 0.38
C SER A 203 -2.64 -27.93 0.58
N THR A 204 -3.81 -28.10 -0.08
CA THR A 204 -4.57 -29.36 0.03
C THR A 204 -3.92 -30.51 -0.72
N VAL A 205 -3.26 -30.22 -1.85
CA VAL A 205 -2.51 -31.22 -2.63
C VAL A 205 -1.11 -31.42 -2.06
N TYR A 206 -0.47 -30.31 -1.68
CA TYR A 206 0.89 -30.28 -1.13
C TYR A 206 0.88 -29.60 0.23
N PRO A 207 0.71 -30.37 1.33
CA PRO A 207 0.52 -29.81 2.68
C PRO A 207 1.77 -29.11 3.24
N THR A 208 2.95 -29.37 2.67
CA THR A 208 4.22 -28.75 3.07
C THR A 208 5.04 -28.34 1.84
N ALA A 209 5.90 -27.33 2.01
CA ALA A 209 6.85 -26.91 0.97
C ALA A 209 7.77 -28.06 0.52
N LEU A 210 8.14 -28.95 1.45
CA LEU A 210 8.95 -30.14 1.14
C LEU A 210 8.19 -31.15 0.28
N ALA A 211 6.90 -31.37 0.55
CA ALA A 211 6.07 -32.24 -0.28
C ALA A 211 5.97 -31.70 -1.71
N PHE A 212 5.81 -30.37 -1.85
CA PHE A 212 5.83 -29.69 -3.14
C PHE A 212 7.18 -29.88 -3.86
N TYR A 213 8.30 -29.61 -3.16
CA TYR A 213 9.64 -29.74 -3.73
C TYR A 213 9.98 -31.18 -4.18
N ARG A 214 9.61 -32.19 -3.39
CA ARG A 214 9.79 -33.61 -3.77
C ARG A 214 8.97 -33.97 -5.01
N ALA A 215 7.78 -33.39 -5.18
CA ALA A 215 7.01 -33.56 -6.40
C ALA A 215 7.71 -32.92 -7.61
N CYS A 216 8.30 -31.73 -7.45
CA CYS A 216 9.15 -31.11 -8.48
C CYS A 216 10.31 -32.01 -8.88
N GLN A 217 11.01 -32.60 -7.90
CA GLN A 217 12.17 -33.47 -8.17
C GLN A 217 11.79 -34.74 -8.92
N ARG A 218 10.73 -35.44 -8.49
CA ARG A 218 10.26 -36.68 -9.16
C ARG A 218 9.95 -36.44 -10.62
N HIS A 219 9.23 -35.36 -10.91
CA HIS A 219 8.89 -34.96 -12.27
C HIS A 219 10.08 -34.43 -13.07
N SER A 220 11.15 -33.98 -12.41
CA SER A 220 12.42 -33.64 -13.09
C SER A 220 13.21 -34.88 -13.50
N THR A 221 13.15 -35.96 -12.71
CA THR A 221 13.81 -37.24 -13.04
C THR A 221 13.06 -37.99 -14.14
N GLU A 222 11.73 -37.99 -14.10
CA GLU A 222 10.86 -38.59 -15.13
C GLU A 222 10.93 -37.85 -16.48
N ALA A 223 11.23 -36.54 -16.47
CA ALA A 223 11.40 -35.73 -17.68
C ALA A 223 12.69 -36.02 -18.44
N GLY A 224 13.66 -36.73 -17.85
CA GLY A 224 14.93 -37.08 -18.50
C GLY A 224 14.77 -37.92 -19.77
N ASP A 225 13.63 -38.60 -19.93
CA ASP A 225 13.34 -39.48 -21.08
C ASP A 225 12.19 -38.97 -21.97
N THR A 226 11.46 -37.92 -21.55
CA THR A 226 10.28 -37.41 -22.28
C THR A 226 10.31 -35.88 -22.34
N GLU A 227 11.26 -35.32 -23.09
CA GLU A 227 11.29 -33.90 -23.42
C GLU A 227 10.09 -33.54 -24.32
N GLY A 228 8.96 -33.20 -23.71
CA GLY A 228 7.81 -32.64 -24.41
C GLY A 228 8.11 -31.24 -24.93
N GLN A 229 8.55 -31.16 -26.19
CA GLN A 229 8.61 -29.90 -26.93
C GLN A 229 7.19 -29.35 -27.12
N ASN A 230 6.83 -28.29 -26.40
CA ASN A 230 5.69 -27.47 -26.79
C ASN A 230 6.02 -26.68 -28.06
N ALA A 231 5.01 -26.40 -28.88
CA ALA A 231 5.08 -25.80 -30.23
C ALA A 231 5.79 -24.42 -30.35
N ASN A 232 6.38 -23.90 -29.27
CA ASN A 232 7.04 -22.61 -29.20
C ASN A 232 8.50 -22.69 -28.64
N GLY A 233 9.10 -23.89 -28.59
CA GLY A 233 10.51 -24.08 -28.18
C GLY A 233 10.82 -23.80 -26.70
N LYS A 234 9.80 -23.55 -25.86
CA LYS A 234 9.95 -23.22 -24.44
C LYS A 234 9.90 -24.51 -23.61
N ARG A 235 10.99 -24.84 -22.93
CA ARG A 235 11.05 -25.95 -21.97
C ARG A 235 9.93 -25.77 -20.94
N THR A 236 9.08 -26.77 -20.81
CA THR A 236 7.95 -26.79 -19.87
C THR A 236 8.18 -27.97 -18.93
N HIS A 237 8.30 -27.73 -17.63
CA HIS A 237 8.38 -28.86 -16.69
C HIS A 237 7.04 -29.61 -16.68
N PRO A 238 7.02 -30.96 -16.66
CA PRO A 238 5.77 -31.73 -16.68
C PRO A 238 4.86 -31.41 -15.48
N MET A 239 5.47 -31.00 -14.36
CA MET A 239 4.75 -30.52 -13.19
C MET A 239 3.97 -29.20 -13.43
N GLU A 240 4.40 -28.35 -14.37
CA GLU A 240 3.68 -27.13 -14.72
C GLU A 240 2.29 -27.47 -15.28
N THR A 241 2.20 -28.52 -16.10
CA THR A 241 0.93 -29.00 -16.67
C THR A 241 -0.01 -29.52 -15.58
N THR A 242 0.50 -30.39 -14.70
CA THR A 242 -0.29 -30.95 -13.59
C THR A 242 -0.79 -29.86 -12.64
N LEU A 243 0.05 -28.88 -12.35
CA LEU A 243 -0.29 -27.78 -11.45
C LEU A 243 -1.22 -26.75 -12.14
N ALA A 244 -1.11 -26.56 -13.46
CA ALA A 244 -2.00 -25.69 -14.23
C ALA A 244 -3.45 -26.18 -14.23
N GLU A 245 -3.64 -27.51 -14.21
CA GLU A 245 -4.94 -28.17 -14.16
C GLU A 245 -5.57 -28.17 -12.76
N LEU A 246 -4.83 -27.78 -11.73
CA LEU A 246 -5.33 -27.75 -10.36
C LEU A 246 -6.61 -26.91 -10.24
N GLU A 247 -7.67 -27.55 -9.76
CA GLU A 247 -8.96 -26.90 -9.54
C GLU A 247 -8.94 -26.05 -8.26
N VAL A 248 -9.18 -24.75 -8.43
CA VAL A 248 -9.34 -23.79 -7.35
C VAL A 248 -10.83 -23.54 -7.15
N ARG A 249 -11.34 -23.94 -6.00
CA ARG A 249 -12.73 -23.69 -5.59
C ARG A 249 -12.84 -22.31 -4.93
N ARG A 250 -13.67 -21.44 -5.50
CA ARG A 250 -14.04 -20.14 -4.92
C ARG A 250 -15.47 -20.18 -4.39
N GLY A 251 -15.69 -19.65 -3.18
CA GLY A 251 -17.01 -19.60 -2.54
C GLY A 251 -17.46 -20.91 -1.89
N ALA A 252 -18.63 -20.88 -1.24
CA ALA A 252 -19.26 -22.01 -0.58
C ALA A 252 -20.74 -22.12 -1.01
N GLY A 253 -21.28 -23.35 -1.08
CA GLY A 253 -22.68 -23.60 -1.45
C GLY A 253 -22.98 -23.35 -2.93
N VAL A 254 -24.18 -22.86 -3.24
CA VAL A 254 -24.71 -22.73 -4.61
C VAL A 254 -23.92 -21.72 -5.47
N LEU A 255 -23.10 -20.86 -4.85
CA LEU A 255 -22.24 -19.89 -5.53
C LEU A 255 -20.81 -20.41 -5.77
N THR A 256 -20.57 -21.73 -5.66
CA THR A 256 -19.23 -22.27 -5.91
C THR A 256 -18.85 -22.12 -7.38
N SER A 257 -17.79 -21.37 -7.64
CA SER A 257 -17.14 -21.31 -8.95
C SER A 257 -15.86 -22.16 -8.91
N ARG A 258 -15.63 -22.93 -9.97
CA ARG A 258 -14.39 -23.68 -10.18
C ARG A 258 -13.56 -22.95 -11.23
N ARG A 259 -12.31 -22.65 -10.90
CA ARG A 259 -11.34 -22.07 -11.83
C ARG A 259 -10.05 -22.87 -11.76
N ARG A 260 -9.40 -23.07 -12.91
CA ARG A 260 -8.06 -23.67 -12.96
C ARG A 260 -6.99 -22.65 -12.60
N LEU A 261 -5.90 -23.11 -11.98
CA LEU A 261 -4.78 -22.26 -11.56
C LEU A 261 -4.13 -21.53 -12.74
N GLY A 262 -3.98 -22.22 -13.87
CA GLY A 262 -3.42 -21.69 -15.11
C GLY A 262 -1.90 -21.91 -15.26
N PRO A 263 -1.40 -22.00 -16.51
CA PRO A 263 -0.03 -22.42 -16.81
C PRO A 263 1.03 -21.41 -16.37
N GLU A 264 0.78 -20.11 -16.52
CA GLU A 264 1.73 -19.07 -16.10
C GLU A 264 2.02 -19.13 -14.60
N PHE A 265 0.98 -19.32 -13.79
CA PHE A 265 1.17 -19.42 -12.36
C PHE A 265 1.97 -20.67 -11.98
N ALA A 266 1.63 -21.81 -12.60
CA ALA A 266 2.30 -23.08 -12.36
C ALA A 266 3.80 -23.01 -12.70
N ARG A 267 4.13 -22.41 -13.85
CA ARG A 267 5.50 -22.14 -14.28
C ARG A 267 6.29 -21.34 -13.26
N ARG A 268 5.73 -20.22 -12.79
CA ARG A 268 6.38 -19.35 -11.80
C ARG A 268 6.68 -20.09 -10.50
N LEU A 269 5.71 -20.88 -10.05
CA LEU A 269 5.85 -21.65 -8.83
C LEU A 269 6.92 -22.73 -8.95
N VAL A 270 6.89 -23.53 -10.02
CA VAL A 270 7.92 -24.56 -10.25
C VAL A 270 9.30 -23.92 -10.37
N THR A 271 9.43 -22.86 -11.17
CA THR A 271 10.68 -22.12 -11.37
C THR A 271 11.25 -21.61 -10.05
N HIS A 272 10.42 -21.12 -9.13
CA HIS A 272 10.90 -20.67 -7.81
C HIS A 272 11.51 -21.80 -6.96
N PHE A 273 11.00 -23.03 -7.07
CA PHE A 273 11.48 -24.17 -6.27
C PHE A 273 12.61 -24.96 -6.94
N THR A 274 12.76 -24.84 -8.26
CA THR A 274 13.78 -25.58 -9.02
C THR A 274 14.94 -24.72 -9.47
N SER A 275 14.82 -23.39 -9.47
CA SER A 275 15.90 -22.51 -9.92
C SER A 275 16.98 -22.35 -8.86
N ASP A 276 18.23 -22.63 -9.24
CA ASP A 276 19.42 -22.38 -8.42
C ASP A 276 19.91 -20.92 -8.51
N ASN A 277 19.32 -20.12 -9.41
CA ASN A 277 19.74 -18.75 -9.68
C ASN A 277 18.94 -17.75 -8.84
N PRO A 278 19.55 -17.06 -7.84
CA PRO A 278 18.82 -16.12 -6.98
C PRO A 278 18.36 -14.86 -7.71
N ASN A 279 18.97 -14.53 -8.85
CA ASN A 279 18.64 -13.35 -9.67
C ASN A 279 17.65 -13.67 -10.80
N HIS A 280 17.12 -14.88 -10.86
CA HIS A 280 16.19 -15.26 -11.91
C HIS A 280 14.85 -14.55 -11.72
N VAL A 281 14.47 -13.73 -12.70
CA VAL A 281 13.19 -13.03 -12.69
C VAL A 281 12.08 -14.03 -12.98
N ILE A 282 11.19 -14.20 -12.01
CA ILE A 282 9.98 -15.02 -12.14
C ILE A 282 8.88 -14.11 -12.71
N ASP A 283 8.62 -14.23 -14.00
CA ASP A 283 7.54 -13.52 -14.74
C ASP A 283 6.26 -14.36 -14.77
#